data_AF-A0AAW2IQ93-F1
#
_entry.id   AF-A0AAW2IQ93-F1
#
_cell.length_a   1.000
_cell.length_b   1.000
_cell.length_c   1.000
_cell.angle_alpha   90.00
_cell.angle_beta   90.00
_cell.angle_gamma   90.00
#
_symmetry.space_group_name_H-M   'P 1'
#
loop_
_entity.id
_entity.type
_entity.pdbx_description
1 polymer ?
#
loop_
_entity_poly.entity_id
_entity_poly.type
_entity_poly.pdbx_seq_one_letter_code
_entity_poly.pdbx_strand_id
1 'polypeptide(L)'
;MNSTTESEYIAALETAKEAVWMKNYIQELGVVSRTTEPIVIFYDNDEAIAQAKESRSRHRSKHILRRYHLVREMVSRGDVRIDRASSEEI
;
A
#
# COMPACT_ATOMS: atom_id res chain seq x y z
N MET A 1 5.67 7.28 -15.81
CA MET A 1 6.05 7.41 -14.39
C MET A 1 7.45 7.98 -14.33
N ASN A 2 7.60 9.12 -13.67
CA ASN A 2 8.91 9.70 -13.39
C ASN A 2 9.54 8.98 -12.20
N SER A 3 10.88 8.99 -12.09
CA SER A 3 11.62 8.33 -11.02
C SER A 3 11.13 8.71 -9.61
N THR A 4 10.63 9.94 -9.43
CA THR A 4 10.11 10.45 -8.15
C THR A 4 8.83 9.74 -7.72
N THR A 5 7.87 9.57 -8.64
CA THR A 5 6.61 8.85 -8.39
C THR A 5 6.86 7.39 -8.03
N GLU A 6 7.89 6.78 -8.63
CA GLU A 6 8.28 5.42 -8.30
C GLU A 6 8.90 5.32 -6.90
N SER A 7 9.75 6.28 -6.51
CA SER A 7 10.32 6.31 -5.16
C SER A 7 9.28 6.56 -4.08
N GLU A 8 8.32 7.45 -4.32
CA GLU A 8 7.19 7.70 -3.39
C GLU A 8 6.32 6.46 -3.24
N TYR A 9 6.03 5.77 -4.35
CA TYR A 9 5.31 4.49 -4.33
C TYR A 9 6.05 3.44 -3.49
N ILE A 10 7.37 3.33 -3.65
CA ILE A 10 8.18 2.37 -2.88
C ILE A 10 8.18 2.73 -1.40
N ALA A 11 8.36 4.01 -1.06
CA ALA A 11 8.37 4.47 0.34
C ALA A 11 7.03 4.17 1.03
N ALA A 12 5.91 4.54 0.40
CA ALA A 12 4.57 4.26 0.93
C ALA A 12 4.31 2.75 1.13
N LEU A 13 4.81 1.92 0.20
CA LEU A 13 4.71 0.47 0.32
C LEU A 13 5.52 -0.08 1.49
N GLU A 14 6.77 0.34 1.67
CA GLU A 14 7.58 -0.15 2.80
C GLU A 14 6.97 0.30 4.14
N THR A 15 6.48 1.53 4.25
CA THR A 15 5.75 2.02 5.42
C THR A 15 4.51 1.18 5.72
N ALA A 16 3.75 0.79 4.69
CA ALA A 16 2.56 -0.05 4.88
C ALA A 16 2.89 -1.44 5.41
N LYS A 17 3.98 -2.06 4.94
CA LYS A 17 4.43 -3.36 5.46
C LYS A 17 4.78 -3.27 6.94
N GLU A 18 5.53 -2.24 7.31
CA GLU A 18 5.92 -2.01 8.70
C GLU A 18 4.70 -1.77 9.58
N ALA A 19 3.74 -0.97 9.10
CA ALA A 19 2.50 -0.71 9.82
C ALA A 19 1.66 -1.99 10.01
N VAL A 20 1.53 -2.84 8.98
CA VAL A 20 0.82 -4.13 9.07
C VAL A 20 1.54 -5.06 10.05
N TRP A 21 2.87 -5.11 9.99
CA TRP A 21 3.67 -5.90 10.92
C TRP A 21 3.49 -5.43 12.37
N MET A 22 3.57 -4.12 12.62
CA MET A 22 3.34 -3.54 13.95
C MET A 22 1.93 -3.83 14.47
N LYS A 23 0.91 -3.68 13.61
CA LYS A 23 -0.48 -4.03 13.96
C LYS A 23 -0.58 -5.48 14.41
N ASN A 24 -0.05 -6.41 13.63
CA ASN A 24 -0.08 -7.84 13.97
C ASN A 24 0.67 -8.12 15.27
N TYR A 25 1.85 -7.52 15.45
CA TYR A 25 2.66 -7.67 16.66
C TYR A 25 1.93 -7.18 17.92
N ILE A 26 1.31 -6.01 17.88
CA ILE A 26 0.55 -5.47 19.03
C ILE A 26 -0.68 -6.34 19.33
N GLN A 27 -1.34 -6.89 18.31
CA GLN A 27 -2.46 -7.82 18.48
C GLN A 27 -2.02 -9.15 19.10
N GLU A 28 -0.84 -9.65 18.75
CA GLU A 28 -0.26 -10.86 19.35
C GLU A 28 0.11 -10.66 20.83
N LEU A 29 0.57 -9.46 21.19
CA LEU A 29 0.84 -9.10 22.59
C LEU A 29 -0.44 -8.95 23.43
N GLY A 30 -1.62 -8.90 22.80
CA GLY A 30 -2.90 -8.75 23.52
C GLY A 30 -3.11 -7.38 24.16
N VAL A 31 -2.27 -6.38 23.82
CA VAL A 31 -2.33 -5.01 24.37
C VAL A 31 -3.55 -4.26 23.84
N VAL A 32 -3.95 -4.55 22.60
CA VAL A 32 -5.16 -3.99 21.98
C VAL A 32 -6.05 -5.14 21.50
N SER A 33 -7.37 -4.92 21.51
CA SER A 33 -8.30 -5.87 20.92
C SER A 33 -7.98 -6.09 19.44
N ARG A 34 -8.16 -7.33 18.95
CA ARG A 34 -7.99 -7.66 17.54
C ARG A 34 -8.90 -6.76 16.68
N THR A 35 -8.29 -5.80 15.99
CA THR A 35 -8.98 -4.93 15.03
C THR A 35 -8.89 -5.54 13.63
N THR A 36 -10.05 -5.64 12.98
CA THR A 36 -10.19 -6.06 11.58
C THR A 36 -10.04 -4.88 10.61
N GLU A 37 -9.81 -3.67 11.13
CA GLU A 37 -9.71 -2.46 10.30
C GLU A 37 -8.42 -2.46 9.47
N PRO A 38 -8.49 -2.23 8.15
CA PRO A 38 -7.32 -2.18 7.29
C PRO A 38 -6.47 -0.94 7.60
N ILE A 39 -5.17 -1.03 7.35
CA ILE A 39 -4.31 0.15 7.34
C ILE A 39 -4.58 0.95 6.08
N VAL A 40 -4.89 2.24 6.23
CA VAL A 40 -5.18 3.13 5.11
C VAL A 40 -3.88 3.71 4.58
N ILE A 41 -3.61 3.50 3.29
CA ILE A 41 -2.54 4.15 2.55
C ILE A 41 -3.18 5.16 1.61
N PHE A 42 -2.72 6.40 1.68
CA PHE A 42 -3.15 7.45 0.78
C PHE A 42 -2.21 7.57 -0.43
N TYR A 43 -2.78 7.64 -1.63
CA TYR A 43 -2.07 7.96 -2.88
C TYR A 43 -2.70 9.19 -3.52
N ASP A 44 -1.89 10.13 -3.98
CA ASP A 44 -2.32 11.30 -4.74
C ASP A 44 -2.44 11.01 -6.26
N ASN A 45 -1.78 9.95 -6.73
CA ASN A 45 -1.72 9.61 -8.14
C ASN A 45 -2.75 8.55 -8.55
N ASP A 46 -3.76 8.99 -9.30
CA ASP A 46 -4.81 8.15 -9.87
C ASP A 46 -4.30 7.03 -10.77
N GLU A 47 -3.20 7.27 -11.48
CA GLU A 47 -2.56 6.25 -12.31
C GLU A 47 -1.95 5.14 -11.45
N ALA A 48 -1.41 5.49 -10.28
CA ALA A 48 -0.88 4.53 -9.32
C ALA A 48 -2.01 3.71 -8.66
N ILE A 49 -3.15 4.34 -8.34
CA ILE A 49 -4.34 3.67 -7.81
C ILE A 49 -4.93 2.71 -8.86
N ALA A 50 -5.10 3.16 -10.11
CA ALA A 50 -5.61 2.34 -11.19
C ALA A 50 -4.69 1.14 -11.47
N GLN A 51 -3.37 1.32 -11.37
CA GLN A 51 -2.40 0.23 -11.55
C GLN A 51 -2.25 -0.68 -10.34
N ALA A 52 -2.48 -0.21 -9.12
CA ALA A 52 -2.65 -1.09 -7.97
C ALA A 52 -3.87 -1.99 -8.18
N LYS A 53 -4.93 -1.50 -8.84
CA LYS A 53 -6.18 -2.24 -9.10
C LYS A 53 -6.16 -3.10 -10.37
N GLU A 54 -5.49 -2.70 -11.46
CA GLU A 54 -5.62 -3.33 -12.79
C GLU A 54 -4.26 -3.69 -13.43
N SER A 55 -4.09 -4.89 -14.01
CA SER A 55 -2.79 -5.43 -14.51
C SER A 55 -2.35 -4.91 -15.89
N ARG A 56 -2.40 -3.61 -16.14
CA ARG A 56 -1.94 -3.05 -17.43
C ARG A 56 -0.44 -2.76 -17.39
N SER A 57 0.40 -3.78 -17.60
CA SER A 57 1.85 -3.57 -17.67
C SER A 57 2.32 -3.31 -19.11
N ARG A 58 2.83 -2.11 -19.38
CA ARG A 58 3.68 -1.84 -20.55
C ARG A 58 5.06 -1.47 -20.01
N HIS A 59 6.02 -2.40 -20.13
CA HIS A 59 7.46 -2.25 -19.82
C HIS A 59 7.79 -1.72 -18.42
N ARG A 60 7.75 -2.59 -17.39
CA ARG A 60 8.28 -2.31 -16.05
C ARG A 60 9.35 -3.31 -15.63
N SER A 61 10.32 -2.85 -14.85
CA SER A 61 11.32 -3.69 -14.23
C SER A 61 10.69 -4.73 -13.29
N LYS A 62 11.24 -5.94 -13.24
CA LYS A 62 10.71 -7.06 -12.42
C LYS A 62 10.49 -6.70 -10.94
N HIS A 63 11.36 -5.85 -10.39
CA HIS A 63 11.27 -5.43 -8.98
C HIS A 63 10.01 -4.59 -8.70
N ILE A 64 9.57 -3.78 -9.66
CA ILE A 64 8.35 -2.97 -9.56
C ILE A 64 7.12 -3.88 -9.61
N LEU A 65 7.08 -4.81 -10.55
CA LEU A 65 5.97 -5.77 -10.69
C LEU A 65 5.77 -6.59 -9.41
N ARG A 66 6.86 -7.04 -8.78
CA ARG A 66 6.79 -7.79 -7.52
C ARG A 66 6.19 -6.95 -6.39
N ARG A 67 6.51 -5.66 -6.32
CA ARG A 67 5.95 -4.71 -5.35
C ARG A 67 4.45 -4.46 -5.57
N TYR A 68 4.01 -4.32 -6.82
CA TYR A 68 2.58 -4.21 -7.13
C TYR A 68 1.80 -5.48 -6.76
N HIS A 69 2.39 -6.66 -7.00
CA HIS A 69 1.75 -7.91 -6.63
C HIS A 69 1.54 -8.01 -5.11
N LEU A 70 2.54 -7.60 -4.33
CA LEU A 70 2.46 -7.59 -2.86
C LEU A 70 1.38 -6.64 -2.33
N VAL A 71 1.26 -5.43 -2.91
CA VAL A 71 0.19 -4.49 -2.53
C VAL A 71 -1.18 -5.08 -2.81
N ARG A 72 -1.38 -5.68 -3.98
CA ARG A 72 -2.66 -6.33 -4.32
C ARG A 72 -3.00 -7.45 -3.36
N GLU A 73 -2.01 -8.23 -2.98
CA GLU A 73 -2.19 -9.30 -2.01
C GLU A 73 -2.64 -8.77 -0.65
N MET A 74 -1.97 -7.74 -0.12
CA MET A 74 -2.35 -7.08 1.14
C MET A 74 -3.76 -6.49 1.08
N VAL A 75 -4.12 -5.83 -0.03
CA VAL A 75 -5.48 -5.31 -0.25
C VAL A 75 -6.50 -6.44 -0.32
N SER A 76 -6.18 -7.54 -1.01
CA SER A 76 -7.09 -8.70 -1.14
C SER A 76 -7.34 -9.41 0.20
N ARG A 77 -6.37 -9.38 1.11
CA ARG A 77 -6.49 -9.92 2.47
C ARG A 77 -7.27 -8.99 3.41
N GLY A 78 -7.48 -7.73 3.01
CA GLY A 78 -8.07 -6.70 3.86
C GLY A 78 -7.09 -6.14 4.90
N ASP A 79 -5.79 -6.40 4.77
CA ASP A 79 -4.77 -5.85 5.66
C ASP A 79 -4.56 -4.35 5.40
N VAL A 80 -4.76 -3.95 4.14
CA VAL A 80 -4.51 -2.60 3.63
C VAL A 80 -5.69 -2.12 2.79
N ARG A 81 -6.01 -0.82 2.90
CA ARG A 81 -6.95 -0.11 2.05
C ARG A 81 -6.23 1.06 1.37
N ILE A 82 -6.43 1.21 0.07
CA ILE A 82 -5.84 2.32 -0.71
C ILE A 82 -6.90 3.38 -0.92
N ASP A 83 -6.65 4.58 -0.41
CA ASP A 83 -7.47 5.76 -0.57
C ASP A 83 -6.75 6.85 -1.36
N ARG A 84 -7.51 7.79 -1.90
CA ARG A 84 -6.93 8.98 -2.54
C ARG A 84 -6.58 10.00 -1.47
N ALA A 85 -5.36 10.53 -1.50
CA ALA A 85 -5.03 11.75 -0.78
C ALA A 85 -5.76 12.93 -1.47
N SER A 86 -6.79 13.49 -0.85
CA SER A 86 -7.26 14.82 -1.25
C SER A 86 -6.23 15.84 -0.77
N SER A 87 -5.83 16.78 -1.62
CA SER A 87 -4.85 17.83 -1.30
C SER A 87 -5.27 18.83 -0.20
N GLU A 88 -6.28 18.50 0.61
CA GLU A 88 -6.90 19.37 1.62
C GLU A 88 -6.67 18.91 3.07
N GLU A 89 -5.87 17.88 3.33
CA GLU A 89 -5.42 17.58 4.70
C GLU A 89 -3.89 17.40 4.77
N ILE A 90 -3.21 18.52 5.02
CA ILE A 90 -1.97 18.61 5.80
C ILE A 90 -2.23 19.57 6.96
#